data_AF-A0AAE2D724-F1
#
_entry.id   AF-A0AAE2D724-F1
#
_cell.length_a   1.000
_cell.length_b   1.000
_cell.length_c   1.000
_cell.angle_alpha   90.00
_cell.angle_beta   90.00
_cell.angle_gamma   90.00
#
_symmetry.space_group_name_H-M   'P 1'
#
loop_
_entity.id
_entity.type
_entity.pdbx_description
1 polymer ?
#
loop_
_entity_poly.entity_id
_entity_poly.type
_entity_poly.pdbx_seq_one_letter_code
_entity_poly.pdbx_strand_id
1 'polypeptide(L)'
;MESRVEKSNSFSEALKHTEFGIEEYLRTVFHNKLVVNAPADEDRNLTNSTKLLEKYKELKNVQSALLAKKDEFRLKMENIQRRREDLDKKECELKESLIKFDQFFRDNDEKRLRAMKKISTERNLQQQKQTEIDILNAEILRFTKVREKQERKAKSLLKYRLFLESVVKISEEFSDIYELISRYDALKANLEDLQNSDIKIQKLIDDKSNEIVYFKKSKRDEKLSLTNEVAKLRNYLEFQQTNGRNKEAQWEHARDLTASRIYELSTIIIAVANMYSIVQSHQRYGELAKPNETCKQLRAIKSFIQTLVKIIDEVTQKQQ
;
A
#
# COMPACT_ATOMS: atom_id res chain seq x y z
N MET A 1 64.09 47.26 40.87
CA MET A 1 65.45 47.60 40.40
C MET A 1 65.40 49.02 39.88
N GLU A 2 66.46 49.80 40.09
CA GLU A 2 66.56 51.23 39.70
C GLU A 2 65.79 52.26 40.55
N SER A 3 66.05 52.30 41.86
CA SER A 3 66.19 53.59 42.59
C SER A 3 67.06 53.49 43.85
N ARG A 4 67.75 52.34 44.01
CA ARG A 4 68.56 51.98 45.18
C ARG A 4 70.04 52.38 45.05
N VAL A 5 70.45 53.02 43.94
CA VAL A 5 71.87 53.27 43.64
C VAL A 5 72.30 54.73 43.90
N GLU A 6 71.39 55.70 43.85
CA GLU A 6 71.76 57.12 44.10
C GLU A 6 71.83 57.50 45.58
N LYS A 7 71.21 56.72 46.49
CA LYS A 7 71.34 56.97 47.94
C LYS A 7 72.53 56.27 48.59
N SER A 8 73.27 55.43 47.85
CA SER A 8 74.46 54.75 48.38
C SER A 8 75.76 55.53 48.17
N ASN A 9 75.79 56.46 47.20
CA ASN A 9 76.91 57.38 46.98
C ASN A 9 76.88 58.60 47.91
N SER A 10 75.72 59.04 48.40
CA SER A 10 75.65 60.10 49.43
C SER A 10 76.17 59.66 50.80
N PHE A 11 76.21 58.35 51.09
CA PHE A 11 76.69 57.81 52.37
C PHE A 11 78.20 57.52 52.35
N SER A 12 78.77 57.19 51.19
CA SER A 12 80.21 56.93 51.03
C SER A 12 81.02 58.21 50.75
N GLU A 13 80.39 59.27 50.25
CA GLU A 13 80.98 60.61 50.12
C GLU A 13 80.98 61.40 51.45
N ALA A 14 80.11 61.03 52.40
CA ALA A 14 80.11 61.54 53.78
C ALA A 14 81.15 60.85 54.70
N LEU A 15 81.75 59.74 54.26
CA LEU A 15 82.73 58.95 55.00
C LEU A 15 84.19 59.19 54.54
N LYS A 16 84.41 60.03 53.51
CA LYS A 16 85.75 60.49 53.08
C LYS A 16 86.28 61.73 53.80
N HIS A 17 85.48 62.33 54.69
CA HIS A 17 85.89 63.44 55.57
C HIS A 17 86.01 63.06 57.05
N THR A 18 86.06 61.76 57.36
CA THR A 18 86.19 61.28 58.73
C THR A 18 87.22 60.16 58.85
N GLU A 19 88.41 60.38 58.30
CA GLU A 19 89.64 60.01 59.04
C GLU A 19 89.80 60.98 60.22
N PHE A 20 88.79 61.00 61.09
CA PHE A 20 88.94 61.54 62.43
C PHE A 20 89.74 60.45 63.15
N GLY A 21 91.07 60.54 63.05
CA GLY A 21 91.96 59.64 63.75
C GLY A 21 91.51 59.55 65.21
N ILE A 22 91.62 58.37 65.81
CA ILE A 22 91.34 58.20 67.25
C ILE A 22 92.07 59.29 68.06
N GLU A 23 93.19 59.80 67.56
CA GLU A 23 93.94 60.93 68.09
C GLU A 23 93.19 62.29 68.07
N GLU A 24 92.39 62.58 67.04
CA GLU A 24 91.59 63.81 66.93
C GLU A 24 90.26 63.70 67.67
N TYR A 25 89.63 62.51 67.67
CA TYR A 25 88.48 62.21 68.53
C TYR A 25 88.87 62.22 70.01
N LEU A 26 90.02 61.62 70.37
CA LEU A 26 90.58 61.69 71.72
C LEU A 26 91.03 63.11 72.05
N ARG A 27 91.65 63.90 71.14
CA ARG A 27 91.94 65.32 71.42
C ARG A 27 90.67 66.11 71.69
N THR A 28 89.61 65.91 70.91
CA THR A 28 88.36 66.67 71.07
C THR A 28 87.58 66.23 72.31
N VAL A 29 87.57 64.93 72.62
CA VAL A 29 86.95 64.40 73.85
C VAL A 29 87.80 64.69 75.09
N PHE A 30 89.15 64.68 75.01
CA PHE A 30 90.03 65.13 76.10
C PHE A 30 89.92 66.64 76.30
N HIS A 31 89.88 67.47 75.25
CA HIS A 31 89.64 68.91 75.38
C HIS A 31 88.27 69.15 76.02
N ASN A 32 87.21 68.49 75.56
CA ASN A 32 85.87 68.70 76.10
C ASN A 32 85.68 68.14 77.52
N LYS A 33 86.44 67.13 77.95
CA LYS A 33 86.38 66.62 79.34
C LYS A 33 87.36 67.28 80.31
N LEU A 34 88.52 67.79 79.86
CA LEU A 34 89.45 68.54 80.72
C LEU A 34 89.09 70.01 80.86
N VAL A 35 88.53 70.67 79.82
CA VAL A 35 88.12 72.09 79.92
C VAL A 35 86.90 72.26 80.82
N VAL A 36 86.08 71.22 81.01
CA VAL A 36 84.91 71.28 81.93
C VAL A 36 85.27 70.88 83.37
N ASN A 37 86.43 70.26 83.63
CA ASN A 37 86.77 69.74 84.98
C ASN A 37 88.24 69.97 85.44
N ALA A 38 89.03 70.81 84.78
CA ALA A 38 90.28 71.31 85.35
C ALA A 38 89.96 72.45 86.34
N PRO A 39 90.33 72.33 87.63
CA PRO A 39 90.17 73.46 88.54
C PRO A 39 91.15 74.54 88.08
N ALA A 40 90.62 75.66 87.59
CA ALA A 40 91.43 76.85 87.48
C ALA A 40 91.92 77.17 88.88
N ASP A 41 93.24 77.18 89.06
CA ASP A 41 93.93 77.50 90.31
C ASP A 41 93.78 79.02 90.56
N GLU A 42 92.56 79.43 90.89
CA GLU A 42 92.22 80.70 91.52
C GLU A 42 91.59 80.42 92.89
N ASP A 43 92.16 79.46 93.63
CA ASP A 43 91.75 79.11 95.00
C ASP A 43 92.42 80.06 96.02
N ARG A 44 92.23 81.37 95.82
CA ARG A 44 92.36 82.37 96.89
C ARG A 44 91.09 83.19 96.97
N ASN A 45 90.20 82.69 97.82
CA ASN A 45 89.06 83.36 98.46
C ASN A 45 87.71 83.26 97.72
N LEU A 46 87.06 82.09 97.80
CA LEU A 46 85.60 81.99 97.63
C LEU A 46 84.93 81.27 98.81
N THR A 47 83.96 81.94 99.44
CA THR A 47 83.23 81.58 100.66
C THR A 47 82.27 80.40 100.45
N ASN A 48 81.99 79.58 101.48
CA ASN A 48 81.03 78.43 101.44
C ASN A 48 79.67 78.71 100.76
N SER A 49 79.23 79.97 100.73
CA SER A 49 78.03 80.42 100.03
C SER A 49 78.06 80.24 98.51
N THR A 50 79.23 80.26 97.85
CA THR A 50 79.34 80.12 96.38
C THR A 50 79.37 78.65 95.91
N LYS A 51 79.98 77.74 96.67
CA LYS A 51 79.93 76.28 96.41
C LYS A 51 78.51 75.70 96.56
N LEU A 52 77.75 76.20 97.54
CA LEU A 52 76.35 75.87 97.68
C LEU A 52 75.55 76.36 96.47
N LEU A 53 75.82 77.59 96.00
CA LEU A 53 75.19 78.16 94.81
C LEU A 53 75.44 77.31 93.56
N GLU A 54 76.65 76.75 93.42
CA GLU A 54 77.04 75.89 92.31
C GLU A 54 76.37 74.52 92.36
N LYS A 55 76.28 73.86 93.53
CA LYS A 55 75.50 72.63 93.70
C LYS A 55 74.01 72.84 93.49
N TYR A 56 73.47 73.99 93.90
CA TYR A 56 72.09 74.39 93.57
C TYR A 56 71.91 74.62 92.07
N LYS A 57 72.90 75.18 91.38
CA LYS A 57 72.90 75.36 89.91
C LYS A 57 72.96 74.02 89.19
N GLU A 58 73.81 73.09 89.61
CA GLU A 58 73.87 71.72 89.07
C GLU A 58 72.56 70.96 89.30
N LEU A 59 72.02 71.00 90.52
CA LEU A 59 70.77 70.33 90.84
C LEU A 59 69.60 70.93 90.05
N LYS A 60 69.57 72.26 89.87
CA LYS A 60 68.61 72.93 88.98
C LYS A 60 68.79 72.52 87.52
N ASN A 61 70.03 72.35 87.04
CA ASN A 61 70.31 71.89 85.68
C ASN A 61 69.89 70.44 85.46
N VAL A 62 70.17 69.53 86.40
CA VAL A 62 69.75 68.12 86.33
C VAL A 62 68.23 67.99 86.45
N GLN A 63 67.60 68.75 87.37
CA GLN A 63 66.15 68.83 87.50
C GLN A 63 65.51 69.33 86.19
N SER A 64 66.10 70.37 85.58
CA SER A 64 65.67 70.92 84.29
C SER A 64 65.84 69.91 83.14
N ALA A 65 66.95 69.16 83.10
CA ALA A 65 67.19 68.12 82.10
C ALA A 65 66.27 66.90 82.27
N LEU A 66 65.98 66.50 83.52
CA LEU A 66 65.03 65.42 83.82
C LEU A 66 63.60 65.82 83.46
N LEU A 67 63.19 67.06 83.75
CA LEU A 67 61.91 67.61 83.30
C LEU A 67 61.83 67.61 81.77
N ALA A 68 62.88 68.09 81.08
CA ALA A 68 62.95 68.06 79.62
C ALA A 68 62.83 66.64 79.05
N LYS A 69 63.46 65.62 79.68
CA LYS A 69 63.34 64.21 79.26
C LYS A 69 61.97 63.60 79.56
N LYS A 70 61.35 63.94 80.69
CA LYS A 70 59.97 63.55 80.99
C LYS A 70 58.99 64.17 79.99
N ASP A 71 59.22 65.42 79.63
CA ASP A 71 58.42 66.11 78.60
C ASP A 71 58.62 65.49 77.22
N GLU A 72 59.86 65.17 76.83
CA GLU A 72 60.17 64.47 75.59
C GLU A 72 59.51 63.08 75.52
N PHE A 73 59.56 62.31 76.62
CA PHE A 73 58.92 61.00 76.70
C PHE A 73 57.40 61.09 76.67
N ARG A 74 56.82 62.06 77.38
CA ARG A 74 55.38 62.35 77.36
C ARG A 74 54.92 62.67 75.94
N LEU A 75 55.65 63.53 75.24
CA LEU A 75 55.33 63.94 73.87
C LEU A 75 55.48 62.77 72.88
N LYS A 76 56.47 61.90 73.07
CA LYS A 76 56.61 60.65 72.29
C LYS A 76 55.47 59.66 72.56
N MET A 77 55.08 59.46 73.82
CA MET A 77 53.96 58.58 74.17
C MET A 77 52.64 59.09 73.62
N GLU A 78 52.40 60.40 73.68
CA GLU A 78 51.22 61.01 73.08
C GLU A 78 51.20 60.84 71.55
N ASN A 79 52.35 60.93 70.89
CA ASN A 79 52.46 60.70 69.44
C ASN A 79 52.21 59.22 69.08
N ILE A 80 52.76 58.27 69.85
CA ILE A 80 52.50 56.84 69.66
C ILE A 80 51.02 56.52 69.89
N GLN A 81 50.41 57.09 70.93
CA GLN A 81 49.00 56.91 71.22
C GLN A 81 48.12 57.45 70.09
N ARG A 82 48.38 58.68 69.62
CA ARG A 82 47.71 59.25 68.44
C ARG A 82 47.88 58.36 67.21
N ARG A 83 49.09 57.86 66.97
CA ARG A 83 49.36 56.96 65.83
C ARG A 83 48.60 55.64 65.95
N ARG A 84 48.46 55.10 67.16
CA ARG A 84 47.69 53.87 67.41
C ARG A 84 46.21 54.10 67.15
N GLU A 85 45.64 55.18 67.67
CA GLU A 85 44.25 55.56 67.42
C GLU A 85 43.97 55.79 65.92
N ASP A 86 44.91 56.42 65.19
CA ASP A 86 44.80 56.59 63.75
C ASP A 86 44.85 55.26 62.99
N LEU A 87 45.67 54.30 63.45
CA LEU A 87 45.74 52.96 62.84
C LEU A 87 44.46 52.17 63.12
N ASP A 88 43.94 52.22 64.34
CA ASP A 88 42.69 51.54 64.71
C ASP A 88 41.50 52.09 63.91
N LYS A 89 41.44 53.42 63.70
CA LYS A 89 40.45 54.05 62.81
C LYS A 89 40.56 53.54 61.37
N LYS A 90 41.77 53.51 60.81
CA LYS A 90 42.00 52.98 59.45
C LYS A 90 41.65 51.50 59.33
N GLU A 91 41.91 50.71 60.35
CA GLU A 91 41.52 49.29 60.37
C GLU A 91 40.00 49.14 60.37
N CYS A 92 39.28 49.92 61.17
CA CYS A 92 37.81 49.95 61.17
C CYS A 92 37.25 50.39 59.81
N GLU A 93 37.78 51.46 59.23
CA GLU A 93 37.39 51.93 57.88
C GLU A 93 37.62 50.86 56.81
N LEU A 94 38.76 50.16 56.85
CA LEU A 94 39.06 49.07 55.95
C LEU A 94 38.08 47.90 56.12
N LYS A 95 37.79 47.48 57.36
CA LYS A 95 36.80 46.43 57.63
C LYS A 95 35.41 46.79 57.12
N GLU A 96 34.96 48.02 57.36
CA GLU A 96 33.69 48.51 56.82
C GLU A 96 33.68 48.53 55.29
N SER A 97 34.78 48.97 54.67
CA SER A 97 34.91 48.97 53.22
C SER A 97 34.83 47.56 52.64
N LEU A 98 35.43 46.57 53.32
CA LEU A 98 35.43 45.18 52.89
C LEU A 98 34.01 44.58 52.94
N ILE A 99 33.26 44.87 54.01
CA ILE A 99 31.84 44.47 54.12
C ILE A 99 31.01 45.12 53.00
N LYS A 100 31.24 46.41 52.71
CA LYS A 100 30.56 47.13 51.62
C LYS A 100 30.91 46.53 50.26
N PHE A 101 32.17 46.18 50.02
CA PHE A 101 32.60 45.52 48.78
C PHE A 101 32.01 44.12 48.64
N ASP A 102 32.02 43.30 49.67
CA ASP A 102 31.40 41.97 49.65
C ASP A 102 29.91 42.06 49.35
N GLN A 103 29.21 43.01 49.98
CA GLN A 103 27.80 43.27 49.68
C GLN A 103 27.61 43.71 48.22
N PHE A 104 28.46 44.62 47.73
CA PHE A 104 28.41 45.07 46.34
C PHE A 104 28.65 43.92 45.34
N PHE A 105 29.62 43.02 45.61
CA PHE A 105 29.88 41.86 44.77
C PHE A 105 28.69 40.90 44.76
N ARG A 106 28.08 40.61 45.92
CA ARG A 106 26.87 39.78 46.01
C ARG A 106 25.71 40.40 45.21
N ASP A 107 25.45 41.68 45.40
CA ASP A 107 24.35 42.37 44.69
C ASP A 107 24.58 42.45 43.18
N ASN A 108 25.84 42.64 42.76
CA ASN A 108 26.21 42.65 41.35
C ASN A 108 26.05 41.26 40.73
N ASP A 109 26.50 40.21 41.42
CA ASP A 109 26.34 38.83 40.98
C ASP A 109 24.86 38.43 40.90
N GLU A 110 24.03 38.85 41.85
CA GLU A 110 22.58 38.61 41.79
C GLU A 110 21.94 39.35 40.60
N LYS A 111 22.34 40.59 40.33
CA LYS A 111 21.91 41.34 39.13
C LYS A 111 22.34 40.65 37.84
N ARG A 112 23.60 40.17 37.77
CA ARG A 112 24.13 39.42 36.64
C ARG A 112 23.36 38.12 36.42
N LEU A 113 23.13 37.34 37.47
CA LEU A 113 22.35 36.10 37.43
C LEU A 113 20.91 36.34 36.96
N ARG A 114 20.24 37.37 37.49
CA ARG A 114 18.88 37.76 37.03
C ARG A 114 18.87 38.15 35.55
N ALA A 115 19.84 38.96 35.12
CA ALA A 115 19.96 39.35 33.72
C ALA A 115 20.21 38.14 32.81
N MET A 116 21.12 37.22 33.19
CA MET A 116 21.38 35.99 32.44
C MET A 116 20.17 35.08 32.35
N LYS A 117 19.43 34.89 33.46
CA LYS A 117 18.16 34.14 33.45
C LYS A 117 17.15 34.79 32.51
N LYS A 118 16.96 36.11 32.59
CA LYS A 118 16.04 36.85 31.72
C LYS A 118 16.41 36.73 30.24
N ILE A 119 17.70 36.83 29.91
CA ILE A 119 18.19 36.63 28.53
C ILE A 119 17.89 35.20 28.06
N SER A 120 18.15 34.20 28.90
CA SER A 120 17.88 32.81 28.55
C SER A 120 16.39 32.55 28.33
N THR A 121 15.51 33.08 29.19
CA THR A 121 14.06 32.92 29.02
C THR A 121 13.56 33.62 27.77
N GLU A 122 14.06 34.84 27.48
CA GLU A 122 13.68 35.60 26.30
C GLU A 122 14.12 34.90 25.01
N ARG A 123 15.34 34.36 24.98
CA ARG A 123 15.84 33.58 23.83
C ARG A 123 15.01 32.33 23.57
N ASN A 124 14.63 31.61 24.63
CA ASN A 124 13.78 30.43 24.51
C ASN A 124 12.39 30.81 23.97
N LEU A 125 11.80 31.89 24.47
CA LEU A 125 10.51 32.39 23.99
C LEU A 125 10.58 32.85 22.53
N GLN A 126 11.65 33.56 22.16
CA GLN A 126 11.90 33.99 20.78
C GLN A 126 12.00 32.78 19.84
N GLN A 127 12.71 31.73 20.24
CA GLN A 127 12.84 30.52 19.44
C GLN A 127 11.49 29.81 19.27
N GLN A 128 10.70 29.68 20.34
CA GLN A 128 9.34 29.12 20.27
C GLN A 128 8.47 29.92 19.30
N LYS A 129 8.49 31.26 19.42
CA LYS A 129 7.72 32.13 18.52
C LYS A 129 8.18 32.06 17.08
N GLN A 130 9.48 31.92 16.84
CA GLN A 130 10.00 31.71 15.48
C GLN A 130 9.48 30.40 14.88
N THR A 131 9.50 29.31 15.64
CA THR A 131 8.95 28.03 15.15
C THR A 131 7.45 28.11 14.85
N GLU A 132 6.69 28.83 15.68
CA GLU A 132 5.25 29.07 15.45
C GLU A 132 5.02 29.89 14.17
N ILE A 133 5.82 30.94 13.94
CA ILE A 133 5.79 31.75 12.70
C ILE A 133 6.09 30.87 11.47
N ASP A 134 7.09 30.01 11.54
CA ASP A 134 7.49 29.16 10.42
C ASP A 134 6.38 28.16 10.06
N ILE A 135 5.73 27.57 11.07
CA ILE A 135 4.57 26.67 10.89
C ILE A 135 3.41 27.43 10.24
N LEU A 136 3.03 28.59 10.79
CA LEU A 136 1.92 29.39 10.27
C LEU A 136 2.18 29.86 8.83
N ASN A 137 3.42 30.25 8.51
CA ASN A 137 3.80 30.62 7.15
C ASN A 137 3.68 29.44 6.16
N ALA A 138 4.07 28.23 6.58
CA ALA A 138 3.89 27.03 5.77
C ALA A 138 2.40 26.72 5.52
N GLU A 139 1.54 26.92 6.52
CA GLU A 139 0.10 26.76 6.39
C GLU A 139 -0.52 27.80 5.46
N ILE A 140 -0.15 29.08 5.59
CA ILE A 140 -0.58 30.16 4.70
C ILE A 140 -0.22 29.83 3.25
N LEU A 141 1.02 29.36 3.01
CA LEU A 141 1.44 28.96 1.67
C LEU A 141 0.61 27.79 1.14
N ARG A 142 0.32 26.78 1.98
CA ARG A 142 -0.53 25.65 1.61
C ARG A 142 -1.94 26.10 1.24
N PHE A 143 -2.57 26.92 2.07
CA PHE A 143 -3.93 27.42 1.82
C PHE A 143 -3.99 28.32 0.59
N THR A 144 -2.96 29.13 0.35
CA THR A 144 -2.86 29.98 -0.84
C THR A 144 -2.84 29.13 -2.12
N LYS A 145 -2.03 28.06 -2.16
CA LYS A 145 -1.99 27.12 -3.29
C LYS A 145 -3.34 26.42 -3.52
N VAL A 146 -4.03 26.04 -2.44
CA VAL A 146 -5.37 25.43 -2.54
C VAL A 146 -6.37 26.42 -3.12
N ARG A 147 -6.38 27.66 -2.62
CA ARG A 147 -7.23 28.74 -3.11
C ARG A 147 -7.00 29.00 -4.59
N GLU A 148 -5.75 29.15 -5.03
CA GLU A 148 -5.40 29.37 -6.43
C GLU A 148 -5.84 28.20 -7.33
N LYS A 149 -5.74 26.96 -6.85
CA LYS A 149 -6.22 25.78 -7.60
C LYS A 149 -7.75 25.80 -7.73
N GLN A 150 -8.47 26.14 -6.67
CA GLN A 150 -9.93 26.25 -6.69
C GLN A 150 -10.39 27.42 -7.57
N GLU A 151 -9.72 28.56 -7.50
CA GLU A 151 -10.03 29.73 -8.32
C GLU A 151 -9.84 29.44 -9.81
N ARG A 152 -8.73 28.76 -10.18
CA ARG A 152 -8.52 28.30 -11.57
C ARG A 152 -9.64 27.37 -12.03
N LYS A 153 -10.06 26.42 -11.19
CA LYS A 153 -11.19 25.54 -11.49
C LYS A 153 -12.50 26.33 -11.67
N ALA A 154 -12.81 27.24 -10.76
CA ALA A 154 -14.00 28.08 -10.84
C ALA A 154 -14.02 28.92 -12.13
N LYS A 155 -12.90 29.55 -12.48
CA LYS A 155 -12.75 30.29 -13.75
C LYS A 155 -12.92 29.37 -14.97
N SER A 156 -12.37 28.15 -14.93
CA SER A 156 -12.53 27.19 -16.03
C SER A 156 -13.97 26.70 -16.19
N LEU A 157 -14.75 26.64 -15.10
CA LEU A 157 -16.15 26.21 -15.09
C LEU A 157 -17.11 27.35 -15.43
N LEU A 158 -16.70 28.62 -15.24
CA LEU A 158 -17.51 29.79 -15.51
C LEU A 158 -18.05 29.81 -16.93
N LYS A 159 -17.25 29.39 -17.92
CA LYS A 159 -17.69 29.32 -19.34
C LYS A 159 -18.90 28.40 -19.53
N TYR A 160 -18.97 27.28 -18.80
CA TYR A 160 -20.11 26.36 -18.89
C TYR A 160 -21.33 26.93 -18.19
N ARG A 161 -21.14 27.58 -17.04
CA ARG A 161 -22.23 28.28 -16.36
C ARG A 161 -22.82 29.38 -17.26
N LEU A 162 -21.99 30.25 -17.84
CA LEU A 162 -22.44 31.31 -18.74
C LEU A 162 -23.17 30.75 -19.98
N PHE A 163 -22.67 29.63 -20.51
CA PHE A 163 -23.35 28.92 -21.59
C PHE A 163 -24.74 28.43 -21.14
N LEU A 164 -24.86 27.74 -19.99
CA LEU A 164 -26.15 27.27 -19.49
C LEU A 164 -27.10 28.43 -19.18
N GLU A 165 -26.61 29.53 -18.60
CA GLU A 165 -27.39 30.76 -18.43
C GLU A 165 -27.89 31.31 -19.77
N SER A 166 -27.08 31.26 -20.82
CA SER A 166 -27.51 31.68 -22.17
C SER A 166 -28.57 30.74 -22.77
N VAL A 167 -28.45 29.43 -22.55
CA VAL A 167 -29.43 28.44 -23.01
C VAL A 167 -30.77 28.66 -22.31
N VAL A 168 -30.77 28.85 -20.99
CA VAL A 168 -31.99 29.16 -20.22
C VAL A 168 -32.60 30.49 -20.66
N LYS A 169 -31.80 31.50 -20.99
CA LYS A 169 -32.33 32.79 -21.51
C LYS A 169 -32.97 32.67 -22.89
N ILE A 170 -32.47 31.77 -23.74
CA ILE A 170 -33.00 31.56 -25.10
C ILE A 170 -34.22 30.63 -25.05
N SER A 171 -34.20 29.65 -24.16
CA SER A 171 -35.23 28.64 -24.02
C SER A 171 -36.28 29.09 -23.00
N GLU A 172 -37.48 29.43 -23.48
CA GLU A 172 -38.62 29.76 -22.60
C GLU A 172 -39.12 28.56 -21.77
N GLU A 173 -38.64 27.34 -22.07
CA GLU A 173 -39.05 26.09 -21.41
C GLU A 173 -38.44 25.87 -20.01
N PHE A 174 -37.38 26.59 -19.64
CA PHE A 174 -36.67 26.37 -18.37
C PHE A 174 -36.61 27.65 -17.54
N SER A 175 -36.95 27.55 -16.25
CA SER A 175 -36.88 28.70 -15.34
C SER A 175 -35.45 28.97 -14.86
N ASP A 176 -34.68 27.91 -14.61
CA ASP A 176 -33.29 28.01 -14.18
C ASP A 176 -32.41 26.88 -14.73
N ILE A 177 -31.11 26.96 -14.44
CA ILE A 177 -30.13 25.96 -14.87
C ILE A 177 -30.38 24.60 -14.20
N TYR A 178 -30.91 24.58 -12.98
CA TYR A 178 -31.15 23.34 -12.25
C TYR A 178 -32.29 22.54 -12.87
N GLU A 179 -33.36 23.20 -13.31
CA GLU A 179 -34.46 22.58 -14.04
C GLU A 179 -33.98 21.99 -15.37
N LEU A 180 -33.16 22.73 -16.12
CA LEU A 180 -32.52 22.24 -17.35
C LEU A 180 -31.68 20.97 -17.09
N ILE A 181 -30.85 20.99 -16.04
CA ILE A 181 -30.01 19.84 -15.68
C ILE A 181 -30.89 18.65 -15.24
N SER A 182 -31.90 18.90 -14.40
CA SER A 182 -32.84 17.86 -13.93
C SER A 182 -33.57 17.20 -15.10
N ARG A 183 -34.02 18.00 -16.08
CA ARG A 183 -34.64 17.49 -17.31
C ARG A 183 -33.66 16.66 -18.12
N TYR A 184 -32.43 17.13 -18.28
CA TYR A 184 -31.36 16.39 -18.96
C TYR A 184 -31.09 15.05 -18.27
N ASP A 185 -30.95 15.04 -16.94
CA ASP A 185 -30.68 13.83 -16.16
C ASP A 185 -31.83 12.82 -16.28
N ALA A 186 -33.08 13.29 -16.22
CA ALA A 186 -34.25 12.42 -16.43
C ALA A 186 -34.29 11.86 -17.86
N LEU A 187 -33.99 12.67 -18.88
CA LEU A 187 -33.92 12.20 -20.27
C LEU A 187 -32.79 11.21 -20.49
N LYS A 188 -31.63 11.45 -19.88
CA LYS A 188 -30.47 10.56 -19.94
C LYS A 188 -30.76 9.23 -19.27
N ALA A 189 -31.36 9.24 -18.07
CA ALA A 189 -31.77 8.03 -17.37
C ALA A 189 -32.79 7.23 -18.20
N ASN A 190 -33.81 7.89 -18.77
CA ASN A 190 -34.77 7.24 -19.67
C ASN A 190 -34.10 6.64 -20.91
N LEU A 191 -33.11 7.32 -21.49
CA LEU A 191 -32.34 6.81 -22.63
C LEU A 191 -31.55 5.55 -22.24
N GLU A 192 -30.86 5.58 -21.11
CA GLU A 192 -30.11 4.43 -20.59
C GLU A 192 -31.04 3.23 -20.31
N ASP A 193 -32.21 3.47 -19.72
CA ASP A 193 -33.22 2.43 -19.49
C ASP A 193 -33.77 1.85 -20.81
N LEU A 194 -34.04 2.70 -21.80
CA LEU A 194 -34.53 2.26 -23.11
C LEU A 194 -33.47 1.44 -23.84
N GLN A 195 -32.20 1.86 -23.81
CA GLN A 195 -31.08 1.10 -24.36
C GLN A 195 -30.92 -0.26 -23.68
N ASN A 196 -31.03 -0.30 -22.35
CA ASN A 196 -30.98 -1.56 -21.60
C ASN A 196 -32.15 -2.49 -21.94
N SER A 197 -33.35 -1.92 -22.14
CA SER A 197 -34.52 -2.68 -22.59
C SER A 197 -34.33 -3.23 -23.99
N ASP A 198 -33.82 -2.42 -24.92
CA ASP A 198 -33.53 -2.82 -26.30
C ASP A 198 -32.53 -3.98 -26.36
N ILE A 199 -31.44 -3.91 -25.58
CA ILE A 199 -30.47 -5.01 -25.46
C ILE A 199 -31.14 -6.30 -24.96
N LYS A 200 -32.07 -6.21 -24.00
CA LYS A 200 -32.80 -7.38 -23.48
C LYS A 200 -33.74 -7.96 -24.54
N ILE A 201 -34.46 -7.11 -25.27
CA ILE A 201 -35.36 -7.52 -26.35
C ILE A 201 -34.56 -8.19 -27.47
N GLN A 202 -33.43 -7.61 -27.87
CA GLN A 202 -32.57 -8.17 -28.90
C GLN A 202 -32.06 -9.56 -28.50
N LYS A 203 -31.61 -9.73 -27.26
CA LYS A 203 -31.23 -11.06 -26.74
C LYS A 203 -32.38 -12.06 -26.79
N LEU A 204 -33.60 -11.64 -26.41
CA LEU A 204 -34.77 -12.51 -26.48
C LEU A 204 -35.11 -12.90 -27.92
N ILE A 205 -34.98 -11.97 -28.88
CA ILE A 205 -35.16 -12.23 -30.31
C ILE A 205 -34.12 -13.24 -30.80
N ASP A 206 -32.86 -13.07 -30.42
CA ASP A 206 -31.77 -13.97 -30.80
C ASP A 206 -31.99 -15.38 -30.22
N ASP A 207 -32.37 -15.47 -28.94
CA ASP A 207 -32.69 -16.74 -28.27
C ASP A 207 -33.86 -17.47 -28.95
N LYS A 208 -34.95 -16.75 -29.26
CA LYS A 208 -36.11 -17.31 -29.95
C LYS A 208 -35.79 -17.70 -31.40
N SER A 209 -34.94 -16.93 -32.07
CA SER A 209 -34.46 -17.26 -33.41
C SER A 209 -33.63 -18.55 -33.39
N ASN A 210 -32.76 -18.72 -32.40
CA ASN A 210 -31.99 -19.94 -32.18
C ASN A 210 -32.89 -21.15 -31.89
N GLU A 211 -33.91 -20.97 -31.05
CA GLU A 211 -34.91 -22.01 -30.74
C GLU A 211 -35.64 -22.47 -32.00
N ILE A 212 -36.07 -21.54 -32.85
CA ILE A 212 -36.72 -21.86 -34.14
C ILE A 212 -35.77 -22.61 -35.07
N VAL A 213 -34.50 -22.20 -35.16
CA VAL A 213 -33.48 -22.88 -35.99
C VAL A 213 -33.28 -24.32 -35.51
N TYR A 214 -33.15 -24.52 -34.20
CA TYR A 214 -33.00 -25.84 -33.60
C TYR A 214 -34.23 -26.72 -33.85
N PHE A 215 -35.43 -26.21 -33.59
CA PHE A 215 -36.68 -26.94 -33.82
C PHE A 215 -36.85 -27.33 -35.29
N LYS A 216 -36.57 -26.40 -36.23
CA LYS A 216 -36.61 -26.68 -37.67
C LYS A 216 -35.62 -27.78 -38.05
N LYS A 217 -34.41 -27.77 -37.48
CA LYS A 217 -33.41 -28.83 -37.74
C LYS A 217 -33.90 -30.18 -37.22
N SER A 218 -34.32 -30.24 -35.95
CA SER A 218 -34.85 -31.46 -35.32
C SER A 218 -36.01 -32.07 -36.14
N LYS A 219 -36.97 -31.24 -36.58
CA LYS A 219 -38.09 -31.70 -37.41
C LYS A 219 -37.68 -32.13 -38.83
N ARG A 220 -36.66 -31.52 -39.43
CA ARG A 220 -36.09 -32.02 -40.70
C ARG A 220 -35.44 -33.39 -40.52
N ASP A 221 -34.70 -33.57 -39.43
CA ASP A 221 -34.03 -34.84 -39.12
C ASP A 221 -35.06 -35.96 -38.86
N GLU A 222 -36.13 -35.65 -38.12
CA GLU A 222 -37.27 -36.56 -37.89
C GLU A 222 -37.95 -36.93 -39.22
N LYS A 223 -38.25 -35.94 -40.07
CA LYS A 223 -38.82 -36.19 -41.40
C LYS A 223 -37.92 -37.08 -42.25
N LEU A 224 -36.60 -36.87 -42.22
CA LEU A 224 -35.64 -37.70 -42.95
C LEU A 224 -35.65 -39.14 -42.42
N SER A 225 -35.67 -39.33 -41.10
CA SER A 225 -35.77 -40.65 -40.47
C SER A 225 -37.03 -41.39 -40.91
N LEU A 226 -38.20 -40.73 -40.84
CA LEU A 226 -39.47 -41.31 -41.29
C LEU A 226 -39.47 -41.61 -42.79
N THR A 227 -38.87 -40.74 -43.60
CA THR A 227 -38.74 -40.98 -45.05
C THR A 227 -37.90 -42.23 -45.33
N ASN A 228 -36.80 -42.41 -44.59
CA ASN A 228 -35.98 -43.61 -44.68
C ASN A 228 -36.74 -44.87 -44.24
N GLU A 229 -37.57 -44.78 -43.20
CA GLU A 229 -38.41 -45.89 -42.74
C GLU A 229 -39.48 -46.26 -43.77
N VAL A 230 -40.16 -45.27 -44.37
CA VAL A 230 -41.10 -45.49 -45.46
C VAL A 230 -40.41 -46.17 -46.65
N ALA A 231 -39.20 -45.76 -47.01
CA ALA A 231 -38.44 -46.41 -48.07
C ALA A 231 -38.11 -47.88 -47.74
N LYS A 232 -37.71 -48.18 -46.48
CA LYS A 232 -37.50 -49.56 -46.02
C LYS A 232 -38.77 -50.41 -46.14
N LEU A 233 -39.90 -49.88 -45.68
CA LEU A 233 -41.19 -50.58 -45.72
C LEU A 233 -41.66 -50.82 -47.16
N ARG A 234 -41.46 -49.85 -48.06
CA ARG A 234 -41.76 -49.99 -49.49
C ARG A 234 -40.93 -51.10 -50.13
N ASN A 235 -39.61 -51.09 -49.90
CA ASN A 235 -38.73 -52.14 -50.42
C ASN A 235 -39.13 -53.53 -49.89
N TYR A 236 -39.52 -53.62 -48.62
CA TYR A 236 -40.01 -54.86 -48.03
C TYR A 236 -41.32 -55.33 -48.65
N LEU A 237 -42.27 -54.42 -48.89
CA LEU A 237 -43.53 -54.72 -49.56
C LEU A 237 -43.30 -55.19 -51.00
N GLU A 238 -42.47 -54.49 -51.77
CA GLU A 238 -42.12 -54.86 -53.14
C GLU A 238 -41.46 -56.24 -53.20
N PHE A 239 -40.57 -56.55 -52.26
CA PHE A 239 -39.96 -57.86 -52.12
C PHE A 239 -41.02 -58.96 -51.88
N GLN A 240 -41.95 -58.74 -50.94
CA GLN A 240 -43.01 -59.72 -50.66
C GLN A 240 -44.00 -59.87 -51.82
N GLN A 241 -44.36 -58.78 -52.49
CA GLN A 241 -45.22 -58.82 -53.68
C GLN A 241 -44.55 -59.60 -54.83
N THR A 242 -43.26 -59.37 -55.06
CA THR A 242 -42.50 -60.11 -56.08
C THR A 242 -42.45 -61.59 -55.75
N ASN A 243 -42.18 -61.96 -54.49
CA ASN A 243 -42.22 -63.34 -54.04
C ASN A 243 -43.61 -63.97 -54.19
N GLY A 244 -44.67 -63.21 -53.89
CA GLY A 244 -46.06 -63.63 -54.08
C GLY A 244 -46.36 -63.96 -55.54
N ARG A 245 -46.05 -63.03 -56.46
CA ARG A 245 -46.20 -63.23 -57.91
C ARG A 245 -45.42 -64.45 -58.41
N ASN A 246 -44.20 -64.65 -57.92
CA ASN A 246 -43.39 -65.82 -58.29
C ASN A 246 -44.04 -67.14 -57.86
N LYS A 247 -44.57 -67.21 -56.63
CA LYS A 247 -45.28 -68.39 -56.13
C LYS A 247 -46.60 -68.63 -56.88
N GLU A 248 -47.32 -67.56 -57.18
CA GLU A 248 -48.56 -67.62 -57.97
C GLU A 248 -48.28 -68.16 -59.38
N ALA A 249 -47.25 -67.65 -60.06
CA ALA A 249 -46.82 -68.17 -61.36
C ALA A 249 -46.41 -69.65 -61.31
N GLN A 250 -45.70 -70.08 -60.26
CA GLN A 250 -45.37 -71.49 -60.04
C GLN A 250 -46.63 -72.35 -59.84
N TRP A 251 -47.60 -71.85 -59.08
CA TRP A 251 -48.87 -72.54 -58.83
C TRP A 251 -49.71 -72.63 -60.10
N GLU A 252 -49.81 -71.55 -60.89
CA GLU A 252 -50.50 -71.55 -62.18
C GLU A 252 -49.89 -72.58 -63.13
N HIS A 253 -48.56 -72.61 -63.26
CA HIS A 253 -47.88 -73.61 -64.07
C HIS A 253 -48.19 -75.05 -63.60
N ALA A 254 -48.17 -75.30 -62.28
CA ALA A 254 -48.50 -76.62 -61.73
C ALA A 254 -49.97 -76.99 -61.96
N ARG A 255 -50.89 -76.03 -61.83
CA ARG A 255 -52.33 -76.20 -62.10
C ARG A 255 -52.55 -76.54 -63.57
N ASP A 256 -51.96 -75.78 -64.48
CA ASP A 256 -52.14 -75.96 -65.92
C ASP A 256 -51.55 -77.30 -66.37
N LEU A 257 -50.39 -77.70 -65.83
CA LEU A 257 -49.84 -79.05 -66.04
C LEU A 257 -50.81 -80.14 -65.54
N THR A 258 -51.40 -79.96 -64.35
CA THR A 258 -52.37 -80.92 -63.80
C THR A 258 -53.63 -80.99 -64.66
N ALA A 259 -54.15 -79.84 -65.12
CA ALA A 259 -55.31 -79.78 -66.01
C ALA A 259 -55.03 -80.47 -67.35
N SER A 260 -53.83 -80.27 -67.92
CA SER A 260 -53.39 -80.98 -69.12
C SER A 260 -53.36 -82.50 -68.90
N ARG A 261 -52.81 -82.98 -67.77
CA ARG A 261 -52.84 -84.42 -67.41
C ARG A 261 -54.26 -84.97 -67.23
N ILE A 262 -55.14 -84.21 -66.57
CA ILE A 262 -56.56 -84.60 -66.41
C ILE A 262 -57.25 -84.68 -67.77
N TYR A 263 -56.97 -83.73 -68.68
CA TYR A 263 -57.48 -83.75 -70.03
C TYR A 263 -57.00 -84.99 -70.80
N GLU A 264 -55.69 -85.27 -70.81
CA GLU A 264 -55.10 -86.48 -71.41
C GLU A 264 -55.78 -87.76 -70.88
N LEU A 265 -55.91 -87.88 -69.56
CA LEU A 265 -56.58 -89.02 -68.92
C LEU A 265 -58.06 -89.12 -69.34
N SER A 266 -58.79 -88.00 -69.40
CA SER A 266 -60.19 -87.97 -69.81
C SER A 266 -60.36 -88.40 -71.27
N THR A 267 -59.47 -87.95 -72.16
CA THR A 267 -59.44 -88.36 -73.57
C THR A 267 -59.18 -89.86 -73.70
N ILE A 268 -58.24 -90.41 -72.92
CA ILE A 268 -57.97 -91.87 -72.88
C ILE A 268 -59.22 -92.61 -72.42
N ILE A 269 -59.90 -92.16 -71.35
CA ILE A 269 -61.12 -92.79 -70.84
C ILE A 269 -62.21 -92.82 -71.92
N ILE A 270 -62.43 -91.70 -72.63
CA ILE A 270 -63.42 -91.62 -73.71
C ILE A 270 -63.04 -92.54 -74.88
N ALA A 271 -61.76 -92.56 -75.28
CA ALA A 271 -61.29 -93.44 -76.35
C ALA A 271 -61.49 -94.92 -76.00
N VAL A 272 -61.18 -95.31 -74.75
CA VAL A 272 -61.46 -96.65 -74.22
C VAL A 272 -62.96 -96.95 -74.25
N ALA A 273 -63.80 -96.04 -73.77
CA ALA A 273 -65.25 -96.24 -73.78
C ALA A 273 -65.80 -96.42 -75.20
N ASN A 274 -65.31 -95.63 -76.16
CA ASN A 274 -65.66 -95.74 -77.58
C ASN A 274 -65.22 -97.10 -78.16
N MET A 275 -63.97 -97.52 -77.93
CA MET A 275 -63.49 -98.83 -78.38
C MET A 275 -64.29 -99.98 -77.74
N TYR A 276 -64.63 -99.88 -76.45
CA TYR A 276 -65.43 -100.87 -75.75
C TYR A 276 -66.86 -100.96 -76.31
N SER A 277 -67.46 -99.82 -76.69
CA SER A 277 -68.76 -99.79 -77.38
C SER A 277 -68.72 -100.56 -78.70
N ILE A 278 -67.65 -100.41 -79.48
CA ILE A 278 -67.44 -101.18 -80.72
C ILE A 278 -67.35 -102.67 -80.41
N VAL A 279 -66.55 -103.08 -79.42
CA VAL A 279 -66.42 -104.48 -79.00
C VAL A 279 -67.77 -105.07 -78.56
N GLN A 280 -68.56 -104.31 -77.80
CA GLN A 280 -69.93 -104.69 -77.42
C GLN A 280 -70.84 -104.86 -78.63
N SER A 281 -70.75 -103.98 -79.62
CA SER A 281 -71.60 -104.00 -80.83
C SER A 281 -71.35 -105.22 -81.72
N HIS A 282 -70.11 -105.72 -81.78
CA HIS A 282 -69.77 -106.81 -82.69
C HIS A 282 -70.07 -108.21 -82.15
N GLN A 283 -70.27 -108.42 -80.83
CA GLN A 283 -70.68 -109.74 -80.31
C GLN A 283 -71.07 -109.85 -78.81
N ARG A 284 -71.44 -108.76 -78.10
CA ARG A 284 -71.66 -108.78 -76.63
C ARG A 284 -70.57 -109.57 -75.87
N TYR A 285 -69.31 -109.33 -76.24
CA TYR A 285 -68.17 -110.11 -75.78
C TYR A 285 -67.67 -109.58 -74.42
N GLY A 286 -67.56 -110.46 -73.41
CA GLY A 286 -67.01 -110.13 -72.09
C GLY A 286 -67.99 -109.51 -71.08
N GLU A 287 -67.47 -109.14 -69.91
CA GLU A 287 -68.23 -108.66 -68.74
C GLU A 287 -68.78 -107.24 -68.99
N LEU A 288 -70.06 -106.99 -68.64
CA LEU A 288 -70.71 -105.69 -68.80
C LEU A 288 -70.11 -104.66 -67.83
N ALA A 289 -69.24 -103.78 -68.36
CA ALA A 289 -68.65 -102.67 -67.62
C ALA A 289 -69.51 -101.39 -67.72
N LYS A 290 -69.63 -100.67 -66.60
CA LYS A 290 -70.29 -99.34 -66.56
C LYS A 290 -69.41 -98.24 -67.18
N PRO A 291 -69.96 -97.06 -67.53
CA PRO A 291 -69.20 -95.96 -68.15
C PRO A 291 -67.95 -95.52 -67.38
N ASN A 292 -67.98 -95.60 -66.03
CA ASN A 292 -66.88 -95.16 -65.17
C ASN A 292 -65.88 -96.29 -64.81
N GLU A 293 -66.03 -97.50 -65.38
CA GLU A 293 -65.18 -98.65 -65.09
C GLU A 293 -64.15 -98.91 -66.21
N THR A 294 -63.34 -97.90 -66.52
CA THR A 294 -62.37 -97.90 -67.65
C THR A 294 -61.46 -99.14 -67.65
N CYS A 295 -60.99 -99.58 -66.48
CA CYS A 295 -60.15 -100.77 -66.37
C CYS A 295 -60.86 -102.08 -66.79
N LYS A 296 -62.16 -102.20 -66.50
CA LYS A 296 -62.96 -103.36 -66.92
C LYS A 296 -63.24 -103.30 -68.42
N GLN A 297 -63.52 -102.11 -68.95
CA GLN A 297 -63.68 -101.87 -70.40
C GLN A 297 -62.42 -102.25 -71.18
N LEU A 298 -61.23 -101.81 -70.72
CA LEU A 298 -59.94 -102.20 -71.31
C LEU A 298 -59.71 -103.70 -71.29
N ARG A 299 -60.08 -104.40 -70.20
CA ARG A 299 -59.94 -105.87 -70.14
C ARG A 299 -60.83 -106.59 -71.16
N ALA A 300 -62.05 -106.11 -71.35
CA ALA A 300 -62.96 -106.64 -72.37
C ALA A 300 -62.48 -106.35 -73.79
N ILE A 301 -61.95 -105.15 -74.05
CA ILE A 301 -61.30 -104.84 -75.34
C ILE A 301 -60.10 -105.77 -75.58
N LYS A 302 -59.25 -105.96 -74.56
CA LYS A 302 -58.09 -106.85 -74.64
C LYS A 302 -58.50 -108.28 -74.96
N SER A 303 -59.49 -108.85 -74.26
CA SER A 303 -59.93 -110.23 -74.52
C SER A 303 -60.52 -110.38 -75.93
N PHE A 304 -61.29 -109.40 -76.41
CA PHE A 304 -61.82 -109.40 -77.76
C PHE A 304 -60.73 -109.36 -78.83
N ILE A 305 -59.75 -108.46 -78.70
CA ILE A 305 -58.60 -108.40 -79.63
C ILE A 305 -57.82 -109.71 -79.61
N GLN A 306 -57.57 -110.29 -78.43
CA GLN A 306 -56.89 -111.59 -78.31
C GLN A 306 -57.68 -112.72 -78.97
N THR A 307 -59.01 -112.73 -78.87
CA THR A 307 -59.85 -113.68 -79.59
C THR A 307 -59.78 -113.46 -81.11
N LEU A 308 -59.86 -112.21 -81.59
CA LEU A 308 -59.73 -111.92 -83.01
C LEU A 308 -58.38 -112.35 -83.57
N VAL A 309 -57.29 -112.10 -82.84
CA VAL A 309 -55.95 -112.56 -83.21
C VAL A 309 -55.91 -114.09 -83.28
N LYS A 310 -56.47 -114.81 -82.28
CA LYS A 310 -56.58 -116.27 -82.34
C LYS A 310 -57.40 -116.76 -83.53
N ILE A 311 -58.52 -116.10 -83.87
CA ILE A 311 -59.33 -116.45 -85.04
C ILE A 311 -58.54 -116.21 -86.33
N ILE A 312 -57.79 -115.11 -86.43
CA ILE A 312 -56.95 -114.82 -87.59
C ILE A 312 -55.82 -115.86 -87.70
N ASP A 313 -55.18 -116.22 -86.58
CA ASP A 313 -54.15 -117.27 -86.53
C ASP A 313 -54.74 -118.64 -86.93
N GLU A 314 -55.95 -118.96 -86.50
CA GLU A 314 -56.68 -120.19 -86.90
C GLU A 314 -57.12 -120.18 -88.38
N VAL A 315 -57.45 -119.02 -88.93
CA VAL A 315 -57.84 -118.86 -90.35
C VAL A 315 -56.61 -118.89 -91.26
N THR A 316 -55.49 -118.31 -90.83
CA THR A 316 -54.22 -118.36 -91.56
C THR A 316 -53.59 -119.76 -91.51
N GLN A 317 -53.76 -120.51 -90.42
CA GLN A 317 -53.40 -121.94 -90.37
C GLN A 317 -54.30 -122.84 -91.23
N LYS A 318 -55.51 -122.39 -91.60
CA LYS A 318 -56.40 -123.11 -92.54
C LYS A 318 -56.19 -122.73 -94.01
N GLN A 319 -55.30 -121.78 -94.29
CA GLN A 319 -54.93 -121.36 -95.64
C GLN A 319 -53.51 -121.83 -96.06
N GLN A 320 -52.91 -122.73 -95.29
CA GLN A 320 -51.70 -123.51 -95.62
C GLN A 320 -52.02 -125.00 -95.65
#